data_AF-A0AAU1LDF2-F1
#
_entry.id   AF-A0AAU1LDF2-F1
#
_cell.length_a   1.000
_cell.length_b   1.000
_cell.length_c   1.000
_cell.angle_alpha   90.00
_cell.angle_beta   90.00
_cell.angle_gamma   90.00
#
_symmetry.space_group_name_H-M   'P 1'
#
loop_
_entity.id
_entity.type
_entity.pdbx_description
1 polymer ?
#
loop_
_entity_poly.entity_id
_entity_poly.type
_entity_poly.pdbx_seq_one_letter_code
_entity_poly.pdbx_strand_id
1 'polypeptide(L)'
;MITMYAWPSTADGPDALPMVHFTTEEQAGGEVTAEGTPVWLFDTAIREGGWAQFTDFEGWSVPAAGWQAFYRREDDLLAVTGPGACEGWYQGNLGADADWVAAATAQQSVVLLAAPVQHPSLFGYAVEAGAAFALLVPLLVV
;
A
#
# COMPACT_ATOMS: atom_id res chain seq x y z
N MET A 1 -3.33 24.07 -5.49
CA MET A 1 -3.04 23.32 -4.25
C MET A 1 -3.34 21.87 -4.56
N ILE A 2 -2.36 20.96 -4.42
CA ILE A 2 -2.57 19.53 -4.66
C ILE A 2 -3.14 18.96 -3.36
N THR A 3 -4.38 18.48 -3.41
CA THR A 3 -5.03 17.82 -2.27
C THR A 3 -4.70 16.33 -2.35
N MET A 4 -4.05 15.79 -1.31
CA MET A 4 -3.80 14.36 -1.15
C MET A 4 -4.75 13.80 -0.10
N TYR A 5 -5.28 12.62 -0.37
CA TYR A 5 -6.08 11.86 0.58
C TYR A 5 -5.33 10.57 0.91
N ALA A 6 -5.26 10.24 2.20
CA ALA A 6 -4.60 9.04 2.68
C ALA A 6 -5.53 8.35 3.66
N TRP A 7 -5.74 7.04 3.46
CA TRP A 7 -6.43 6.21 4.43
C TRP A 7 -5.45 5.31 5.15
N PRO A 8 -5.55 5.22 6.48
CA PRO A 8 -4.93 4.15 7.20
C PRO A 8 -5.70 2.86 6.91
N SER A 9 -5.03 1.84 6.40
CA SER A 9 -5.55 0.47 6.48
C SER A 9 -5.35 -0.02 7.91
N THR A 10 -6.15 0.48 8.84
CA THR A 10 -6.14 0.07 10.25
C THR A 10 -7.31 -0.86 10.52
N ALA A 11 -7.03 -2.00 11.14
CA ALA A 11 -8.04 -2.91 11.63
C ALA A 11 -8.76 -2.29 12.84
N ASP A 12 -9.97 -1.80 12.61
CA ASP A 12 -11.06 -1.76 13.59
C ASP A 12 -12.39 -1.92 12.84
N GLY A 13 -12.64 -3.14 12.36
CA GLY A 13 -13.84 -3.52 11.59
C GLY A 13 -13.80 -5.00 11.17
N PRO A 14 -14.94 -5.64 10.86
CA PRO A 14 -15.12 -7.10 10.88
C PRO A 14 -14.40 -7.91 9.79
N ASP A 15 -13.68 -7.29 8.86
CA ASP A 15 -12.90 -8.00 7.84
C ASP A 15 -11.41 -7.76 8.06
N ALA A 16 -10.74 -8.80 8.59
CA ALA A 16 -9.38 -8.76 9.11
C ALA A 16 -8.45 -9.66 8.29
N LEU A 17 -7.39 -9.09 7.71
CA LEU A 17 -6.14 -9.77 7.41
C LEU A 17 -4.94 -8.84 7.74
N PRO A 18 -3.75 -9.40 8.03
CA PRO A 18 -3.11 -9.21 9.33
C PRO A 18 -2.10 -8.06 9.36
N MET A 19 -2.26 -7.16 10.34
CA MET A 19 -1.13 -6.37 10.83
C MET A 19 -0.35 -7.22 11.85
N VAL A 20 0.82 -7.72 11.45
CA VAL A 20 1.77 -8.31 12.39
C VAL A 20 2.85 -7.27 12.67
N HIS A 21 2.91 -6.82 13.92
CA HIS A 21 3.89 -5.84 14.39
C HIS A 21 5.16 -6.58 14.83
N PHE A 22 6.28 -6.32 14.17
CA PHE A 22 7.61 -6.63 14.70
C PHE A 22 8.37 -5.34 14.96
N THR A 23 8.83 -5.16 16.20
CA THR A 23 9.83 -4.15 16.55
C THR A 23 11.18 -4.85 16.61
N THR A 24 12.02 -4.65 15.61
CA THR A 24 13.44 -5.02 15.67
C THR A 24 14.27 -3.73 15.60
N GLU A 25 15.38 -3.71 16.33
CA GLU A 25 16.33 -2.57 16.32
C GLU A 25 17.18 -2.55 15.03
N GLU A 26 17.14 -3.63 14.24
CA GLU A 26 17.92 -3.83 13.03
C GLU A 26 16.98 -4.36 11.93
N GLN A 27 16.72 -3.55 10.89
CA GLN A 27 15.88 -3.93 9.77
C GLN A 27 16.76 -4.36 8.60
N ALA A 28 17.00 -5.67 8.49
CA ALA A 28 17.62 -6.26 7.30
C ALA A 28 16.54 -6.88 6.41
N GLY A 29 16.63 -6.62 5.11
CA GLY A 29 15.80 -7.31 4.12
C GLY A 29 16.14 -8.81 4.05
N GLY A 30 15.14 -9.67 3.90
CA GLY A 30 15.34 -11.13 3.81
C GLY A 30 15.35 -11.90 5.13
N GLU A 31 14.99 -11.27 6.25
CA GLU A 31 14.80 -11.97 7.51
C GLU A 31 13.59 -12.92 7.45
N VAL A 32 13.82 -14.17 7.85
CA VAL A 32 12.78 -15.20 7.99
C VAL A 32 12.79 -15.72 9.43
N THR A 33 11.62 -16.10 9.95
CA THR A 33 11.51 -16.81 11.23
C THR A 33 12.23 -18.17 11.16
N ALA A 34 12.41 -18.84 12.29
CA ALA A 34 13.05 -20.17 12.33
C ALA A 34 12.30 -21.21 11.47
N GLU A 35 11.01 -20.98 11.21
CA GLU A 35 10.12 -21.78 10.38
C GLU A 35 10.17 -21.39 8.88
N GLY A 36 11.00 -20.40 8.52
CA GLY A 36 11.17 -19.93 7.14
C GLY A 36 10.12 -18.91 6.67
N THR A 37 9.33 -18.33 7.58
CA THR A 37 8.33 -17.31 7.23
C THR A 37 8.97 -15.93 7.17
N PRO A 38 8.75 -15.10 6.14
CA PRO A 38 9.27 -13.72 6.12
C PRO A 38 8.83 -12.95 7.38
N VAL A 39 9.79 -12.36 8.10
CA VAL A 39 9.52 -11.50 9.28
C VAL A 39 8.65 -10.32 8.85
N TRP A 40 8.90 -9.80 7.64
CA TRP A 40 7.98 -8.91 6.97
C TRP A 40 7.20 -9.69 5.90
N LEU A 41 5.94 -10.02 6.20
CA LEU A 41 5.06 -10.84 5.35
C LEU A 41 4.93 -10.32 3.91
N PHE A 42 5.23 -9.03 3.69
CA PHE A 42 5.14 -8.36 2.40
C PHE A 42 6.50 -8.07 1.76
N ASP A 43 7.65 -8.43 2.34
CA ASP A 43 8.99 -8.12 1.79
C ASP A 43 9.16 -8.68 0.38
N THR A 44 8.85 -9.96 0.19
CA THR A 44 8.90 -10.61 -1.11
C THR A 44 7.95 -9.95 -2.10
N ALA A 45 6.72 -9.68 -1.68
CA ALA A 45 5.70 -9.05 -2.51
C ALA A 45 6.08 -7.61 -2.91
N ILE A 46 6.73 -6.85 -2.03
CA ILE A 46 7.20 -5.48 -2.31
C ILE A 46 8.38 -5.50 -3.27
N ARG A 47 9.33 -6.42 -3.09
CA ARG A 47 10.48 -6.60 -4.01
C ARG A 47 10.05 -7.05 -5.40
N GLU A 48 9.17 -8.04 -5.48
CA GLU A 48 8.71 -8.63 -6.75
C GLU A 48 7.61 -7.78 -7.42
N GLY A 49 6.87 -7.00 -6.63
CA GLY A 49 5.79 -6.15 -7.08
C GLY A 49 6.22 -4.82 -7.70
N GLY A 50 7.52 -4.55 -7.83
CA GLY A 50 8.01 -3.32 -8.48
C GLY A 50 7.82 -2.06 -7.64
N TRP A 51 7.76 -2.18 -6.32
CA TRP A 51 7.75 -1.03 -5.42
C TRP A 51 9.11 -0.34 -5.42
N ALA A 52 9.11 0.99 -5.39
CA ALA A 52 10.32 1.77 -5.19
C ALA A 52 10.36 2.34 -3.77
N GLN A 53 11.56 2.66 -3.28
CA GLN A 53 11.69 3.42 -2.04
C GLN A 53 10.94 4.75 -2.18
N PHE A 54 10.30 5.21 -1.10
CA PHE A 54 9.52 6.45 -1.12
C PHE A 54 10.34 7.66 -1.58
N THR A 55 11.64 7.70 -1.25
CA THR A 55 12.57 8.75 -1.66
C THR A 55 12.94 8.71 -3.14
N ASP A 56 12.69 7.60 -3.84
CA ASP A 56 12.92 7.44 -5.27
C ASP A 56 11.68 7.80 -6.09
N PHE A 57 11.39 9.11 -6.17
CA PHE A 57 10.22 9.62 -6.89
C PHE A 57 10.21 9.18 -8.36
N GLU A 58 11.35 9.17 -9.05
CA GLU A 58 11.43 8.73 -10.44
C GLU A 58 11.02 7.26 -10.57
N GLY A 59 11.41 6.42 -9.61
CA GLY A 59 11.06 5.00 -9.56
C GLY A 59 9.57 4.71 -9.42
N TRP A 60 8.86 5.43 -8.55
CA TRP A 60 7.43 5.16 -8.30
C TRP A 60 6.44 6.10 -9.01
N SER A 61 6.91 7.19 -9.64
CA SER A 61 6.03 8.16 -10.33
C SER A 61 5.44 7.66 -11.65
N VAL A 62 5.85 6.48 -12.13
CA VAL A 62 5.29 5.82 -13.31
C VAL A 62 4.33 4.70 -12.88
N PRO A 63 3.22 4.47 -13.62
CA PRO A 63 2.31 3.38 -13.29
C PRO A 63 3.02 2.02 -13.28
N ALA A 64 2.91 1.31 -12.17
CA ALA A 64 3.57 0.03 -11.97
C ALA A 64 2.99 -1.05 -12.89
N ALA A 65 3.87 -1.74 -13.60
CA ALA A 65 3.46 -2.78 -14.55
C ALA A 65 2.76 -3.93 -13.82
N GLY A 66 1.62 -4.37 -14.36
CA GLY A 66 0.85 -5.50 -13.80
C GLY A 66 0.00 -5.14 -12.58
N TRP A 67 -0.02 -3.88 -12.15
CA TRP A 67 -0.91 -3.42 -11.08
C TRP A 67 -2.19 -2.79 -11.61
N GLN A 68 -3.27 -3.00 -10.88
CA GLN A 68 -4.57 -2.39 -11.15
C GLN A 68 -5.32 -2.21 -9.83
N ALA A 69 -6.00 -1.07 -9.70
CA ALA A 69 -6.99 -0.82 -8.66
C ALA A 69 -8.36 -0.56 -9.29
N PHE A 70 -9.42 -0.94 -8.58
CA PHE A 70 -10.76 -0.47 -8.87
C PHE A 70 -11.45 -0.02 -7.59
N TYR A 71 -12.24 1.05 -7.70
CA TYR A 71 -13.11 1.53 -6.64
C TYR A 71 -14.55 1.50 -7.14
N ARG A 72 -15.41 0.71 -6.49
CA ARG A 72 -16.84 0.61 -6.79
C ARG A 72 -17.63 1.44 -5.78
N ARG A 73 -18.34 2.44 -6.27
CA ARG A 73 -19.10 3.39 -5.43
C ARG A 73 -20.34 2.80 -4.80
N GLU A 74 -20.95 1.81 -5.45
CA GLU A 74 -22.23 1.21 -5.02
C GLU A 74 -22.14 0.61 -3.61
N ASP A 75 -21.02 -0.02 -3.28
CA ASP A 75 -20.76 -0.69 -2.01
C ASP A 75 -19.45 -0.25 -1.34
N ASP A 76 -18.88 0.87 -1.81
CA ASP A 76 -17.67 1.49 -1.28
C ASP A 76 -16.45 0.55 -1.26
N LEU A 77 -16.36 -0.35 -2.25
CA LEU A 77 -15.29 -1.35 -2.33
C LEU A 77 -14.08 -0.82 -3.10
N LEU A 78 -12.92 -0.73 -2.44
CA LEU A 78 -11.61 -0.64 -3.08
C LEU A 78 -10.99 -2.02 -3.15
N ALA A 79 -10.52 -2.41 -4.33
CA ALA A 79 -9.65 -3.56 -4.48
C ALA A 79 -8.43 -3.22 -5.32
N VAL A 80 -7.30 -3.82 -4.96
CA VAL A 80 -6.00 -3.62 -5.56
C VAL A 80 -5.38 -4.99 -5.79
N THR A 81 -4.85 -5.20 -6.98
CA THR A 81 -4.14 -6.42 -7.33
C THR A 81 -2.86 -6.08 -8.08
N GLY A 82 -1.83 -6.88 -7.86
CA GLY A 82 -0.53 -6.79 -8.52
C GLY A 82 -0.07 -8.14 -9.08
N PRO A 83 1.15 -8.22 -9.60
CA PRO A 83 1.72 -9.44 -10.15
C PRO A 83 2.17 -10.42 -9.05
N GLY A 84 2.16 -11.72 -9.35
CA GLY A 84 2.77 -12.76 -8.52
C GLY A 84 2.21 -12.80 -7.09
N ALA A 85 3.09 -12.65 -6.10
CA ALA A 85 2.71 -12.64 -4.67
C ALA A 85 1.81 -11.46 -4.27
N CYS A 86 1.62 -10.46 -5.15
CA CYS A 86 0.71 -9.34 -4.96
C CYS A 86 -0.70 -9.56 -5.53
N GLU A 87 -1.03 -10.76 -6.00
CA GLU A 87 -2.39 -11.08 -6.43
C GLU A 87 -3.36 -10.88 -5.26
N GLY A 88 -4.39 -10.06 -5.45
CA GLY A 88 -5.35 -9.73 -4.38
C GLY A 88 -4.75 -8.91 -3.23
N TRP A 89 -3.72 -8.09 -3.52
CA TRP A 89 -3.01 -7.25 -2.55
C TRP A 89 -3.88 -6.60 -1.48
N TYR A 90 -5.01 -6.01 -1.88
CA TYR A 90 -5.95 -5.40 -0.95
C TYR A 90 -7.38 -5.52 -1.45
N GLN A 91 -8.32 -5.72 -0.52
CA GLN A 91 -9.74 -5.56 -0.74
C GLN A 91 -10.39 -5.06 0.55
N GLY A 92 -11.15 -3.98 0.48
CA GLY A 92 -11.84 -3.42 1.64
C GLY A 92 -12.64 -2.16 1.36
N ASN A 93 -13.37 -1.71 2.36
CA ASN A 93 -14.16 -0.49 2.29
C ASN A 93 -13.29 0.75 2.52
N LEU A 94 -13.44 1.77 1.67
CA LEU A 94 -12.61 2.98 1.74
C LEU A 94 -13.24 4.09 2.61
N GLY A 95 -14.56 4.16 2.67
CA GLY A 95 -15.30 5.28 3.26
C GLY A 95 -15.01 6.59 2.52
N ALA A 96 -14.87 6.53 1.19
CA ALA A 96 -14.42 7.67 0.40
C ALA A 96 -15.45 8.80 0.39
N ASP A 97 -15.02 10.03 0.64
CA ASP A 97 -15.87 11.20 0.48
C ASP A 97 -16.01 11.62 -0.99
N ALA A 98 -16.93 12.56 -1.26
CA ALA A 98 -17.22 13.01 -2.61
C ALA A 98 -16.01 13.67 -3.30
N ASP A 99 -15.14 14.33 -2.53
CA ASP A 99 -13.99 15.03 -3.06
C ASP A 99 -12.89 14.04 -3.48
N TRP A 100 -12.73 12.95 -2.73
CA TRP A 100 -11.88 11.85 -3.14
C TRP A 100 -12.37 11.19 -4.42
N VAL A 101 -13.66 10.86 -4.49
CA VAL A 101 -14.24 10.19 -5.67
C VAL A 101 -14.08 11.07 -6.91
N ALA A 102 -14.26 12.38 -6.79
CA ALA A 102 -14.04 13.32 -7.87
C ALA A 102 -12.56 13.34 -8.31
N ALA A 103 -11.63 13.38 -7.36
CA ALA A 103 -10.19 13.33 -7.65
C ALA A 103 -9.79 12.01 -8.32
N ALA A 104 -10.23 10.87 -7.77
CA ALA A 104 -9.96 9.53 -8.30
C ALA A 104 -10.51 9.37 -9.72
N THR A 105 -11.71 9.88 -10.00
CA THR A 105 -12.32 9.84 -11.34
C THR A 105 -11.52 10.69 -12.34
N ALA A 106 -11.01 11.85 -11.91
CA ALA A 106 -10.23 12.73 -12.77
C ALA A 106 -8.81 12.23 -13.03
N GLN A 107 -8.15 11.67 -12.02
CA GLN A 107 -6.75 11.24 -12.10
C GLN A 107 -6.58 9.80 -12.59
N GLN A 108 -7.61 8.96 -12.41
CA GLN A 108 -7.60 7.54 -12.78
C GLN A 108 -6.35 6.78 -12.31
N SER A 109 -5.83 7.19 -11.16
CA SER A 109 -4.62 6.65 -10.56
C SER A 109 -4.62 6.88 -9.05
N VAL A 110 -3.90 6.03 -8.32
CA VAL A 110 -3.72 6.12 -6.87
C VAL A 110 -2.28 5.76 -6.52
N VAL A 111 -1.72 6.44 -5.53
CA VAL A 111 -0.41 6.07 -4.96
C VAL A 111 -0.65 5.21 -3.73
N LEU A 112 -0.07 4.02 -3.73
CA LEU A 112 -0.03 3.12 -2.59
C LEU A 112 1.25 3.35 -1.80
N LEU A 113 1.14 3.29 -0.48
CA LEU A 113 2.25 3.50 0.45
C LEU A 113 2.37 2.29 1.38
N ALA A 114 3.59 1.79 1.58
CA ALA A 114 3.84 0.65 2.47
C ALA A 114 5.11 0.88 3.29
N ALA A 115 5.06 0.53 4.58
CA ALA A 115 6.19 0.56 5.49
C ALA A 115 5.94 -0.39 6.67
N PRO A 116 6.98 -0.93 7.33
CA PRO A 116 6.85 -1.76 8.52
C PRO A 116 6.59 -0.89 9.76
N VAL A 117 5.40 -0.31 9.87
CA VAL A 117 5.00 0.58 10.97
C VAL A 117 3.79 0.04 11.74
N GLN A 118 3.77 0.30 13.05
CA GLN A 118 2.67 -0.11 13.94
C GLN A 118 1.44 0.79 13.83
N HIS A 119 1.63 2.02 13.34
CA HIS A 119 0.59 3.00 13.20
C HIS A 119 0.91 3.94 12.03
N PRO A 120 -0.09 4.36 11.23
CA PRO A 120 0.09 5.27 10.09
C PRO A 120 0.82 6.57 10.43
N SER A 121 0.66 7.11 11.64
CA SER A 121 1.38 8.32 12.09
C SER A 121 2.89 8.13 12.16
N LEU A 122 3.39 6.89 12.16
CA LEU A 122 4.81 6.56 12.17
C LEU A 122 5.41 6.46 10.76
N PHE A 123 4.61 6.60 9.71
CA PHE A 123 5.10 6.48 8.32
C PHE A 123 6.21 7.49 8.02
N GLY A 124 6.13 8.72 8.56
CA GLY A 124 7.18 9.72 8.43
C GLY A 124 8.53 9.23 8.96
N TYR A 125 8.56 8.55 10.11
CA TYR A 125 9.79 7.95 10.64
C TYR A 125 10.31 6.82 9.74
N ALA A 126 9.43 6.04 9.13
CA ALA A 126 9.85 5.00 8.18
C ALA A 126 10.45 5.60 6.89
N VAL A 127 9.96 6.76 6.45
CA VAL A 127 10.60 7.52 5.35
C VAL A 127 12.00 7.96 5.74
N GLU A 128 12.16 8.57 6.92
CA GLU A 128 13.48 9.00 7.43
C GLU A 128 14.46 7.84 7.60
N ALA A 129 13.96 6.67 7.99
CA ALA A 129 14.74 5.43 8.15
C ALA A 129 15.02 4.70 6.82
N GLY A 130 14.48 5.15 5.69
CA GLY A 130 14.66 4.48 4.39
C GLY A 130 13.88 3.15 4.24
N ALA A 131 12.84 2.96 5.06
CA ALA A 131 12.03 1.74 5.12
C ALA A 131 10.62 1.92 4.51
N ALA A 132 10.32 3.09 3.94
CA ALA A 132 9.07 3.38 3.28
C ALA A 132 9.15 3.16 1.76
N PHE A 133 8.06 2.64 1.20
CA PHE A 133 7.91 2.33 -0.23
C PHE A 133 6.65 2.98 -0.79
N ALA A 134 6.68 3.24 -2.09
CA ALA A 134 5.56 3.79 -2.83
C ALA A 134 5.38 3.10 -4.18
N LEU A 135 4.15 3.16 -4.69
CA LEU A 135 3.75 2.58 -5.96
C LEU A 135 2.60 3.36 -6.58
N LEU A 136 2.75 3.85 -7.82
CA LEU A 136 1.64 4.42 -8.58
C LEU A 136 0.86 3.31 -9.31
N VAL A 137 -0.45 3.26 -9.09
CA VAL A 137 -1.34 2.22 -9.63
C VAL A 137 -2.46 2.85 -10.44
N PRO A 138 -2.76 2.36 -11.66
CA PRO A 138 -3.96 2.73 -12.40
C PRO A 138 -5.23 2.44 -11.59
N LEU A 139 -6.16 3.38 -11.53
CA LEU A 139 -7.42 3.26 -10.79
C LEU A 139 -8.62 3.44 -11.72
N LEU A 140 -9.52 2.45 -11.71
CA LEU A 140 -10.83 2.56 -12.32
C LEU A 140 -11.88 2.88 -11.26
N VAL A 141 -12.61 3.99 -11.43
CA VAL A 141 -13.77 4.31 -10.60
C VAL A 141 -15.04 3.83 -11.31
N VAL A 142 -15.83 3.01 -10.63
CA VAL A 142 -17.08 2.41 -11.13
C VAL A 142 -18.25 2.93 -10.30
#